data_AF-A0A6A0GUP3-F1
#
_entry.id   AF-A0A6A0GUP3-F1
#
_cell.length_a   1.000
_cell.length_b   1.000
_cell.length_c   1.000
_cell.angle_alpha   90.00
_cell.angle_beta   90.00
_cell.angle_gamma   90.00
#
_symmetry.space_group_name_H-M   'P 1'
#
loop_
_entity.id
_entity.type
_entity.pdbx_description
1 polymer ?
#
loop_
_entity_poly.entity_id
_entity_poly.type
_entity_poly.pdbx_seq_one_letter_code
_entity_poly.pdbx_strand_id
1 'polypeptide(L)'
;MSGLGDRNKLFYPEMDIRYKYMTELARSFAPLSLGICCFKCTHAGTRYLVETYDLLVMSKQLFSVQADSLKFLRGHGFDFNKLIESSLPYTPGNDLPVDLSEMFPMGIYDTKYIADYVYRDTATYLQFVYIQEHLLNSMAADEDKPSISTDFSAGFTALPGLQHYSLQPKKCPNDPTAETKPVCSNFSFHGWCELGDSCPRSHDLLRIVKERLFKNIPAGRRKLKNLNRH
;
A
#
# COMPACT_ATOMS: atom_id res chain seq x y z
N MET A 1 12.06 1.30 -3.40
CA MET A 1 13.24 2.06 -3.87
C MET A 1 14.50 1.24 -3.64
N SER A 2 15.62 1.62 -4.26
CA SER A 2 16.92 0.96 -4.11
C SER A 2 17.61 1.15 -2.75
N GLY A 3 17.13 2.12 -1.95
CA GLY A 3 17.59 2.37 -0.58
C GLY A 3 16.72 3.38 0.14
N LEU A 4 16.90 3.50 1.46
CA LEU A 4 16.24 4.45 2.37
C LEU A 4 17.25 5.33 3.13
N GLY A 5 18.54 5.22 2.86
CA GLY A 5 19.57 6.05 3.53
C GLY A 5 19.66 5.80 5.04
N ASP A 6 20.12 6.80 5.77
CA ASP A 6 20.22 6.77 7.23
C ASP A 6 18.89 7.22 7.85
N ARG A 7 18.24 6.30 8.58
CA ARG A 7 16.92 6.54 9.19
C ARG A 7 16.98 7.68 10.21
N ASN A 8 18.08 7.86 10.94
CA ASN A 8 18.17 8.90 11.96
C ASN A 8 18.07 10.31 11.35
N LYS A 9 18.60 10.49 10.14
CA LYS A 9 18.53 11.74 9.40
C LYS A 9 17.12 12.04 8.87
N LEU A 10 16.32 11.01 8.60
CA LEU A 10 14.94 11.17 8.13
C LEU A 10 13.97 11.56 9.23
N PHE A 11 14.32 11.35 10.50
CA PHE A 11 13.50 11.73 11.66
C PHE A 11 14.05 12.96 12.39
N TYR A 12 14.91 13.76 11.73
CA TYR A 12 15.44 14.98 12.32
C TYR A 12 14.29 15.94 12.70
N PRO A 13 14.30 16.57 13.90
CA PRO A 13 13.19 17.39 14.36
C PRO A 13 12.91 18.60 13.45
N GLU A 14 13.96 19.31 13.05
CA GLU A 14 13.92 20.50 12.22
C GLU A 14 13.59 20.15 10.76
N MET A 15 12.53 20.78 10.24
CA MET A 15 11.99 20.49 8.92
C MET A 15 12.99 20.75 7.79
N ASP A 16 13.72 21.86 7.84
CA ASP A 16 14.69 22.24 6.80
C ASP A 16 15.84 21.23 6.68
N ILE A 17 16.32 20.75 7.83
CA ILE A 17 17.38 19.73 7.90
C ILE A 17 16.84 18.40 7.37
N ARG A 18 15.63 18.02 7.77
CA ARG A 18 14.97 16.81 7.30
C ARG A 18 14.73 16.85 5.78
N TYR A 19 14.30 18.00 5.24
CA TYR A 19 14.12 18.22 3.80
C TYR A 19 15.44 18.09 3.03
N LYS A 20 16.52 18.69 3.54
CA LYS A 20 17.86 18.55 2.96
C LYS A 20 18.27 17.08 2.85
N TYR A 21 18.11 16.31 3.92
CA TYR A 21 18.44 14.88 3.91
C TYR A 21 17.55 14.05 2.99
N MET A 22 16.24 14.34 2.92
CA MET A 22 15.34 13.72 1.96
C MET A 22 15.76 14.01 0.51
N THR A 23 16.20 15.24 0.23
CA THR A 23 16.70 15.64 -1.09
C THR A 23 17.97 14.87 -1.46
N GLU A 24 18.93 14.75 -0.54
CA GLU A 24 20.15 13.96 -0.74
C GLU A 24 19.84 12.47 -0.98
N LEU A 25 18.88 11.91 -0.23
CA LEU A 25 18.40 10.54 -0.41
C LEU A 25 17.77 10.34 -1.79
N ALA A 26 16.84 11.21 -2.19
CA ALA A 26 16.15 11.14 -3.47
C ALA A 26 17.10 11.27 -4.67
N ARG A 27 18.21 12.01 -4.52
CA ARG A 27 19.29 12.10 -5.52
C ARG A 27 20.17 10.85 -5.57
N SER A 28 20.34 10.17 -4.44
CA SER A 28 21.28 9.04 -4.32
C SER A 28 20.63 7.70 -4.66
N PHE A 29 19.36 7.51 -4.33
CA PHE A 29 18.64 6.24 -4.47
C PHE A 29 17.51 6.35 -5.49
N ALA A 30 17.47 5.42 -6.44
CA ALA A 30 16.42 5.35 -7.45
C ALA A 30 15.13 4.67 -6.93
N PRO A 31 13.93 5.17 -7.26
CA PRO A 31 12.73 4.33 -7.33
C PRO A 31 12.95 3.15 -8.28
N LEU A 32 12.40 1.98 -7.92
CA LEU A 32 12.46 0.75 -8.72
C LEU A 32 11.06 0.31 -9.21
N SER A 33 10.02 0.85 -8.58
CA SER A 33 8.62 0.60 -8.88
C SER A 33 7.82 1.84 -8.51
N LEU A 34 6.79 2.14 -9.28
CA LEU A 34 5.82 3.20 -9.04
C LEU A 34 4.40 2.61 -9.12
N GLY A 35 3.74 2.54 -7.96
CA GLY A 35 2.34 2.14 -7.88
C GLY A 35 1.39 3.32 -8.15
N ILE A 36 0.48 3.17 -9.09
CA ILE A 36 -0.55 4.16 -9.44
C ILE A 36 -1.92 3.51 -9.32
N CYS A 37 -2.85 4.19 -8.65
CA CYS A 37 -4.24 3.77 -8.57
C CYS A 37 -5.14 4.91 -9.06
N CYS A 38 -5.88 4.65 -10.14
CA CYS A 38 -6.77 5.60 -10.78
C CYS A 38 -8.22 5.28 -10.37
N PHE A 39 -8.98 6.31 -10.02
CA PHE A 39 -10.38 6.19 -9.61
C PHE A 39 -11.24 7.08 -10.51
N LYS A 40 -12.26 6.51 -11.14
CA LYS A 40 -13.25 7.23 -11.94
C LYS A 40 -14.64 7.00 -11.34
N CYS A 41 -15.26 8.06 -10.85
CA CYS A 41 -16.65 8.01 -10.38
C CYS A 41 -17.59 7.72 -11.56
N THR A 42 -18.40 6.67 -11.46
CA THR A 42 -19.36 6.26 -12.51
C THR A 42 -20.81 6.52 -12.11
N HIS A 43 -21.10 6.63 -10.80
CA HIS A 43 -22.45 6.91 -10.31
C HIS A 43 -22.42 7.79 -9.07
N ALA A 44 -22.86 9.05 -9.19
CA ALA A 44 -23.23 9.97 -8.10
C ALA A 44 -22.35 9.97 -6.82
N GLY A 45 -21.04 9.67 -6.93
CA GLY A 45 -20.12 9.56 -5.80
C GLY A 45 -20.15 8.23 -5.01
N THR A 46 -20.95 7.25 -5.43
CA THR A 46 -21.11 5.96 -4.73
C THR A 46 -20.53 4.77 -5.49
N ARG A 47 -20.16 4.93 -6.76
CA ARG A 47 -19.51 3.87 -7.56
C ARG A 47 -18.28 4.39 -8.26
N TYR A 48 -17.18 3.65 -8.14
CA TYR A 48 -15.90 3.99 -8.75
C TYR A 48 -15.37 2.83 -9.59
N LEU A 49 -14.97 3.14 -10.82
CA LEU A 49 -14.09 2.30 -11.60
C LEU A 49 -12.66 2.50 -11.09
N VAL A 50 -11.97 1.42 -10.76
CA VAL A 50 -10.62 1.45 -10.19
C VAL A 50 -9.67 0.68 -11.08
N GLU A 51 -8.53 1.28 -11.39
CA GLU A 51 -7.45 0.65 -12.12
C GLU A 51 -6.13 0.85 -11.37
N THR A 52 -5.44 -0.25 -11.08
CA THR A 52 -4.20 -0.24 -10.31
C THR A 52 -3.06 -0.78 -11.15
N TYR A 53 -2.00 0.02 -11.22
CA TYR A 53 -0.82 -0.20 -12.02
C TYR A 53 0.41 -0.23 -11.13
N ASP A 54 1.31 -1.16 -11.40
CA ASP A 54 2.68 -1.12 -10.89
C ASP A 54 3.62 -1.01 -12.07
N LEU A 55 4.31 0.12 -12.14
CA LEU A 55 5.28 0.45 -13.17
C LEU A 55 6.67 0.13 -12.65
N LEU A 56 7.31 -0.90 -13.20
CA LEU A 56 8.73 -1.11 -12.95
C LEU A 56 9.53 -0.03 -13.68
N VAL A 57 10.39 0.66 -12.96
CA VAL A 57 11.15 1.81 -13.48
C VAL A 57 12.63 1.67 -13.19
N MET A 58 13.47 2.08 -14.13
CA MET A 58 14.92 2.04 -13.99
C MET A 58 15.55 3.38 -14.36
N SER A 59 16.41 3.90 -13.48
CA SER A 59 17.14 5.14 -13.74
C SER A 59 18.14 4.95 -14.87
N LYS A 60 18.16 5.89 -15.82
CA LYS A 60 19.24 6.01 -16.82
C LYS A 60 20.53 6.58 -16.23
N GLN A 61 20.48 7.21 -15.06
CA GLN A 61 21.64 7.73 -14.34
C GLN A 61 22.10 6.76 -13.25
N LEU A 62 23.38 6.83 -12.87
CA LEU A 62 23.93 6.05 -11.77
C LEU A 62 23.19 6.36 -10.45
N PHE A 63 22.91 5.31 -9.69
CA PHE A 63 22.29 5.41 -8.37
C PHE A 63 22.92 4.40 -7.41
N SER A 64 22.81 4.68 -6.12
CA SER A 64 23.28 3.82 -5.05
C SER A 64 22.24 2.76 -4.71
N VAL A 65 22.70 1.63 -4.17
CA VAL A 65 21.83 0.53 -3.74
C VAL A 65 22.22 0.08 -2.35
N GLN A 66 21.24 -0.07 -1.46
CA GLN A 66 21.42 -0.65 -0.13
C GLN A 66 21.06 -2.13 -0.15
N ALA A 67 22.00 -2.99 0.28
CA ALA A 67 21.83 -4.44 0.28
C ALA A 67 20.59 -4.87 1.08
N ASP A 68 20.34 -4.25 2.23
CA ASP A 68 19.18 -4.60 3.07
C ASP A 68 17.85 -4.22 2.42
N SER A 69 17.82 -3.13 1.64
CA SER A 69 16.64 -2.78 0.84
C SER A 69 16.38 -3.79 -0.27
N LEU A 70 17.42 -4.29 -0.94
CA LEU A 70 17.26 -5.37 -1.93
C LEU A 70 16.78 -6.67 -1.30
N LYS A 71 17.36 -7.08 -0.16
CA LYS A 71 16.94 -8.26 0.58
C LYS A 71 15.48 -8.16 1.00
N PHE A 72 15.08 -6.99 1.52
CA PHE A 72 13.70 -6.71 1.90
C PHE A 72 12.78 -6.87 0.68
N LEU A 73 13.08 -6.19 -0.44
CA LEU A 73 12.27 -6.27 -1.65
C LEU A 73 12.14 -7.71 -2.18
N ARG A 74 13.26 -8.45 -2.30
CA ARG A 74 13.21 -9.86 -2.71
C ARG A 74 12.38 -10.68 -1.74
N GLY A 75 12.57 -10.50 -0.43
CA GLY A 75 11.78 -11.18 0.60
C GLY A 75 10.28 -10.94 0.48
N HIS A 76 9.85 -9.85 -0.15
CA HIS A 76 8.45 -9.49 -0.39
C HIS A 76 7.98 -9.74 -1.83
N GLY A 77 8.68 -10.60 -2.58
CA GLY A 77 8.23 -11.00 -3.90
C GLY A 77 8.59 -10.03 -5.03
N PHE A 78 9.39 -8.99 -4.76
CA PHE A 78 9.90 -8.13 -5.83
C PHE A 78 10.78 -8.94 -6.78
N ASP A 79 10.49 -8.84 -8.08
CA ASP A 79 11.18 -9.57 -9.14
C ASP A 79 12.25 -8.68 -9.79
N PHE A 80 13.50 -8.90 -9.38
CA PHE A 80 14.64 -8.16 -9.92
C PHE A 80 14.96 -8.53 -11.37
N ASN A 81 14.65 -9.75 -11.81
CA ASN A 81 14.86 -10.13 -13.21
C ASN A 81 13.91 -9.31 -14.09
N LYS A 82 12.63 -9.24 -13.71
CA LYS A 82 11.64 -8.43 -14.43
C LYS A 82 11.98 -6.93 -14.41
N LEU A 83 12.54 -6.42 -13.30
CA LEU A 83 13.06 -5.06 -13.24
C LEU A 83 14.17 -4.83 -14.28
N ILE A 84 15.12 -5.75 -14.39
CA ILE A 84 16.27 -5.61 -15.31
C ILE A 84 15.82 -5.74 -16.77
N GLU A 85 14.93 -6.69 -17.06
CA GLU A 85 14.56 -7.06 -18.42
C GLU A 85 13.44 -6.21 -19.03
N SER A 86 12.53 -5.69 -18.20
CA SER A 86 11.26 -5.11 -18.68
C SER A 86 10.92 -3.74 -18.08
N SER A 87 11.81 -3.11 -17.30
CA SER A 87 11.51 -1.80 -16.72
C SER A 87 11.43 -0.68 -17.75
N LEU A 88 10.62 0.32 -17.43
CA LEU A 88 10.57 1.57 -18.17
C LEU A 88 11.74 2.47 -17.74
N PRO A 89 12.60 2.91 -18.67
CA PRO A 89 13.73 3.73 -18.31
C PRO A 89 13.28 5.18 -18.07
N TYR A 90 13.76 5.82 -17.00
CA TYR A 90 13.48 7.22 -16.68
C TYR A 90 14.78 7.99 -16.43
N THR A 91 14.71 9.32 -16.58
CA THR A 91 15.79 10.23 -16.16
C THR A 91 15.34 10.92 -14.87
N PRO A 92 16.15 10.93 -13.80
CA PRO A 92 15.84 11.70 -12.59
C PRO A 92 15.53 13.16 -12.93
N GLY A 93 14.43 13.69 -12.37
CA GLY A 93 13.99 15.04 -12.67
C GLY A 93 14.85 16.10 -11.98
N ASN A 94 15.30 17.10 -12.75
CA ASN A 94 15.71 18.43 -12.27
C ASN A 94 15.66 19.46 -13.42
N ASP A 95 14.89 19.17 -14.47
CA ASP A 95 15.15 19.71 -15.80
C ASP A 95 14.23 20.89 -16.14
N LEU A 96 13.16 21.10 -15.34
CA LEU A 96 12.16 22.14 -15.58
C LEU A 96 11.70 22.74 -14.24
N PRO A 97 11.71 24.08 -14.09
CA PRO A 97 10.95 24.74 -13.04
C PRO A 97 9.47 24.64 -13.43
N VAL A 98 8.82 23.55 -13.02
CA VAL A 98 7.39 23.38 -13.28
C VAL A 98 6.61 23.92 -12.09
N ASP A 99 5.65 24.79 -12.37
CA ASP A 99 4.68 25.21 -11.36
C ASP A 99 3.76 24.03 -11.04
N LEU A 100 3.86 23.52 -9.82
CA LEU A 100 3.00 22.42 -9.35
C LEU A 100 1.51 22.79 -9.40
N SER A 101 1.18 24.08 -9.31
CA SER A 101 -0.18 24.60 -9.42
C SER A 101 -0.71 24.50 -10.85
N GLU A 102 0.17 24.63 -11.85
CA GLU A 102 -0.17 24.43 -13.27
C GLU A 102 -0.32 22.93 -13.58
N MET A 103 0.59 22.09 -13.06
CA MET A 103 0.53 20.64 -13.27
C MET A 103 -0.69 20.00 -12.60
N PHE A 104 -1.02 20.48 -11.41
CA PHE A 104 -2.06 19.91 -10.56
C PHE A 104 -3.02 21.03 -10.15
N PRO A 105 -3.88 21.51 -11.07
CA PRO A 105 -4.79 22.64 -10.81
C PRO A 105 -5.82 22.33 -9.71
N MET A 106 -6.03 21.04 -9.41
CA MET A 106 -6.90 20.57 -8.33
C MET A 106 -6.17 20.37 -6.99
N GLY A 107 -4.88 20.70 -6.94
CA GLY A 107 -4.01 20.54 -5.77
C GLY A 107 -3.42 19.14 -5.63
N ILE A 108 -2.40 19.04 -4.77
CA ILE A 108 -1.82 17.77 -4.31
C ILE A 108 -2.25 17.59 -2.86
N TYR A 109 -2.90 16.46 -2.57
CA TYR A 109 -3.35 16.12 -1.22
C TYR A 109 -2.44 15.06 -0.62
N ASP A 110 -1.81 15.37 0.50
CA ASP A 110 -1.07 14.40 1.30
C ASP A 110 -2.08 13.54 2.08
N THR A 111 -2.42 12.39 1.51
CA THR A 111 -3.36 11.44 2.13
C THR A 111 -2.82 10.85 3.42
N LYS A 112 -1.49 10.77 3.60
CA LYS A 112 -0.89 10.32 4.86
C LYS A 112 -1.08 11.37 5.95
N TYR A 113 -0.88 12.64 5.63
CA TYR A 113 -1.14 13.72 6.58
C TYR A 113 -2.62 13.74 7.00
N ILE A 114 -3.53 13.61 6.03
CA ILE A 114 -4.97 13.55 6.31
C ILE A 114 -5.31 12.36 7.23
N ALA A 115 -4.79 11.16 6.95
CA ALA A 115 -5.02 9.99 7.79
C ALA A 115 -4.47 10.19 9.23
N ASP A 116 -3.22 10.60 9.36
CA ASP A 116 -2.51 10.66 10.65
C ASP A 116 -2.99 11.82 11.54
N TYR A 117 -3.27 12.99 10.94
CA TYR A 117 -3.51 14.23 11.68
C TYR A 117 -4.96 14.71 11.65
N VAL A 118 -5.71 14.44 10.56
CA VAL A 118 -7.12 14.85 10.44
C VAL A 118 -8.03 13.74 10.97
N TYR A 119 -7.91 12.52 10.45
CA TYR A 119 -8.73 11.39 10.88
C TYR A 119 -8.22 10.69 12.14
N ARG A 120 -6.96 10.95 12.55
CA ARG A 120 -6.31 10.28 13.68
C ARG A 120 -6.36 8.76 13.57
N ASP A 121 -6.17 8.26 12.35
CA ASP A 121 -6.19 6.83 12.12
C ASP A 121 -5.01 6.16 12.83
N THR A 122 -5.23 4.98 13.41
CA THR A 122 -4.20 4.19 14.10
C THR A 122 -3.55 3.19 13.15
N ALA A 123 -3.51 3.58 11.86
CA ALA A 123 -3.12 2.75 10.73
C ALA A 123 -1.83 1.99 11.03
N THR A 124 -1.89 0.65 10.92
CA THR A 124 -0.71 -0.20 11.12
C THR A 124 0.10 -0.36 9.84
N TYR A 125 -0.59 -0.47 8.69
CA TYR A 125 -0.01 -0.48 7.34
C TYR A 125 -1.15 -0.43 6.30
N LEU A 126 -0.85 -0.05 5.06
CA LEU A 126 -1.85 0.20 4.02
C LEU A 126 -2.81 -0.96 3.78
N GLN A 127 -2.30 -2.20 3.75
CA GLN A 127 -3.15 -3.37 3.52
C GLN A 127 -4.15 -3.59 4.67
N PHE A 128 -3.75 -3.35 5.92
CA PHE A 128 -4.63 -3.42 7.08
C PHE A 128 -5.77 -2.39 6.96
N VAL A 129 -5.44 -1.13 6.64
CA VAL A 129 -6.42 -0.05 6.47
C VAL A 129 -7.38 -0.38 5.33
N TYR A 130 -6.87 -0.82 4.19
CA TYR A 130 -7.70 -1.19 3.05
C TYR A 130 -8.72 -2.27 3.42
N ILE A 131 -8.28 -3.35 4.06
CA ILE A 131 -9.19 -4.41 4.48
C ILE A 131 -10.18 -3.92 5.53
N GLN A 132 -9.75 -3.12 6.50
CA GLN A 132 -10.62 -2.52 7.51
C GLN A 132 -11.74 -1.68 6.88
N GLU A 133 -11.39 -0.76 6.00
CA GLU A 133 -12.35 0.11 5.31
C GLU A 133 -13.28 -0.69 4.39
N HIS A 134 -12.74 -1.70 3.71
CA HIS A 134 -13.55 -2.60 2.88
C HIS A 134 -14.59 -3.37 3.71
N LEU A 135 -14.21 -3.88 4.89
CA LEU A 135 -15.12 -4.55 5.81
C LEU A 135 -16.21 -3.60 6.34
N LEU A 136 -15.83 -2.42 6.81
CA LEU A 136 -16.76 -1.42 7.35
C LEU A 136 -17.75 -0.95 6.28
N ASN A 137 -17.27 -0.72 5.07
CA ASN A 137 -18.09 -0.35 3.92
C ASN A 137 -19.07 -1.47 3.54
N SER A 138 -18.64 -2.73 3.56
CA SER A 138 -19.54 -3.88 3.35
C SER A 138 -20.62 -3.97 4.44
N MET A 139 -20.26 -3.76 5.71
CA MET A 139 -21.22 -3.76 6.82
C MET A 139 -22.22 -2.60 6.70
N ALA A 140 -21.76 -1.43 6.24
CA ALA A 140 -22.65 -0.29 5.97
C ALA A 140 -23.63 -0.61 4.83
N ALA A 141 -23.16 -1.24 3.75
CA ALA A 141 -24.00 -1.67 2.64
C ALA A 141 -25.07 -2.69 3.09
N ASP A 142 -24.71 -3.67 3.92
CA ASP A 142 -25.64 -4.66 4.47
C ASP A 142 -26.72 -4.02 5.37
N GLU A 143 -26.43 -2.87 5.98
CA GLU A 143 -27.34 -2.09 6.81
C GLU A 143 -28.05 -0.96 6.05
N ASP A 144 -27.96 -0.94 4.71
CA ASP A 144 -28.52 0.11 3.83
C ASP A 144 -28.08 1.53 4.22
N LYS A 145 -26.85 1.64 4.74
CA LYS A 145 -26.17 2.91 5.06
C LYS A 145 -25.33 3.37 3.88
N PRO A 146 -24.95 4.66 3.83
CA PRO A 146 -24.05 5.18 2.80
C PRO A 146 -22.79 4.32 2.67
N SER A 147 -22.57 3.80 1.46
CA SER A 147 -21.45 2.93 1.12
C SER A 147 -20.99 3.21 -0.31
N ILE A 148 -19.74 2.84 -0.59
CA ILE A 148 -19.09 3.01 -1.89
C ILE A 148 -18.82 1.64 -2.50
N SER A 149 -19.07 1.49 -3.79
CA SER A 149 -18.72 0.30 -4.56
C SER A 149 -17.54 0.58 -5.47
N THR A 150 -16.65 -0.42 -5.62
CA THR A 150 -15.47 -0.34 -6.49
C THR A 150 -15.51 -1.47 -7.51
N ASP A 151 -15.35 -1.13 -8.78
CA ASP A 151 -15.22 -2.07 -9.87
C ASP A 151 -13.78 -2.06 -10.37
N PHE A 152 -13.07 -3.17 -10.23
CA PHE A 152 -11.74 -3.32 -10.78
C PHE A 152 -11.87 -3.76 -12.25
N SER A 153 -11.60 -2.85 -13.18
CA SER A 153 -11.59 -3.12 -14.63
C SER A 153 -10.36 -3.93 -15.01
N ALA A 154 -10.51 -4.94 -15.86
CA ALA A 154 -9.39 -5.69 -16.46
C ALA A 154 -9.06 -5.19 -17.88
N GLY A 155 -9.47 -3.97 -18.22
CA GLY A 155 -9.48 -3.47 -19.59
C GLY A 155 -8.15 -2.91 -20.08
N PHE A 156 -7.04 -3.68 -20.03
CA PHE A 156 -5.80 -3.18 -20.64
C PHE A 156 -4.89 -4.21 -21.31
N THR A 157 -4.24 -3.74 -22.39
CA THR A 157 -3.19 -4.38 -23.18
C THR A 157 -1.86 -4.38 -22.41
N ALA A 158 -1.25 -5.56 -22.23
CA ALA A 158 0.03 -5.70 -21.54
C ALA A 158 1.12 -4.83 -22.20
N LEU A 159 1.55 -3.76 -21.52
CA LEU A 159 2.76 -3.02 -21.87
C LEU A 159 3.94 -3.62 -21.09
N PRO A 160 5.13 -3.78 -21.70
CA PRO A 160 6.34 -4.17 -20.97
C PRO A 160 6.58 -3.23 -19.79
N GLY A 161 6.79 -3.81 -18.59
CA GLY A 161 7.02 -3.04 -17.36
C GLY A 161 5.77 -2.55 -16.64
N LEU A 162 4.59 -2.65 -17.25
CA LEU A 162 3.31 -2.32 -16.62
C LEU A 162 2.65 -3.60 -16.10
N GLN A 163 2.39 -3.65 -14.80
CA GLN A 163 1.65 -4.76 -14.19
C GLN A 163 0.29 -4.27 -13.71
N HIS A 164 -0.78 -4.95 -14.14
CA HIS A 164 -2.11 -4.75 -13.59
C HIS A 164 -2.24 -5.57 -12.29
N TYR A 165 -2.61 -4.90 -11.20
CA TYR A 165 -2.82 -5.55 -9.91
C TYR A 165 -4.30 -5.56 -9.54
N SER A 166 -4.85 -6.76 -9.32
CA SER A 166 -6.13 -6.88 -8.64
C SER A 166 -5.91 -6.67 -7.15
N LEU A 167 -6.53 -5.62 -6.61
CA LEU A 167 -6.54 -5.32 -5.17
C LEU A 167 -7.64 -6.09 -4.42
N GLN A 168 -8.37 -6.98 -5.09
CA GLN A 168 -9.35 -7.83 -4.40
C GLN A 168 -8.68 -8.56 -3.23
N PRO A 169 -9.27 -8.56 -2.03
CA PRO A 169 -8.73 -9.28 -0.89
C PRO A 169 -8.51 -10.74 -1.27
N LYS A 170 -7.25 -11.13 -1.49
CA LYS A 170 -6.91 -12.53 -1.72
C LYS A 170 -7.04 -13.23 -0.37
N LYS A 171 -7.84 -14.29 -0.30
CA LYS A 171 -7.78 -15.23 0.82
C LYS A 171 -6.32 -15.66 0.96
N CYS A 172 -5.78 -15.65 2.19
CA CYS A 172 -4.47 -16.24 2.44
C CYS A 172 -4.47 -17.65 1.82
N PRO A 173 -3.42 -18.04 1.06
CA PRO A 173 -3.34 -19.37 0.49
C PRO A 173 -3.56 -20.39 1.59
N ASN A 174 -4.64 -21.15 1.48
CA ASN A 174 -5.09 -22.25 2.35
C ASN A 174 -4.04 -22.79 3.33
N ASP A 175 -3.85 -22.13 4.47
CA ASP A 175 -3.26 -22.78 5.65
C ASP A 175 -4.45 -23.21 6.52
N PRO A 176 -4.85 -24.50 6.48
CA PRO A 176 -5.94 -25.02 7.30
C PRO A 176 -5.69 -24.89 8.82
N THR A 177 -4.47 -24.50 9.24
CA THR A 177 -4.12 -24.22 10.64
C THR A 177 -4.07 -22.72 10.99
N ALA A 178 -4.23 -21.81 10.03
CA ALA A 178 -4.15 -20.35 10.25
C ALA A 178 -5.18 -19.81 11.25
N GLU A 179 -6.34 -20.48 11.37
CA GLU A 179 -7.38 -20.14 12.34
C GLU A 179 -6.99 -20.48 13.78
N THR A 180 -6.06 -21.42 14.00
CA THR A 180 -5.68 -21.92 15.34
C THR A 180 -4.44 -21.24 15.92
N LYS A 181 -3.54 -20.73 15.07
CA LYS A 181 -2.30 -20.07 15.51
C LYS A 181 -2.62 -18.72 16.18
N PRO A 182 -1.93 -18.31 17.25
CA PRO A 182 -2.05 -16.95 17.78
C PRO A 182 -1.57 -15.93 16.72
N VAL A 183 -2.19 -14.76 16.69
CA VAL A 183 -1.81 -13.67 15.78
C VAL A 183 -0.37 -13.23 16.06
N CYS A 184 0.41 -13.00 14.99
CA CYS A 184 1.74 -12.42 15.10
C CYS A 184 1.66 -10.94 15.47
N SER A 185 2.19 -10.57 16.64
CA SER A 185 2.23 -9.17 17.09
C SER A 185 2.94 -8.27 16.09
N ASN A 186 4.16 -8.63 15.66
CA ASN A 186 4.97 -7.82 14.76
C ASN A 186 4.25 -7.57 13.43
N PHE A 187 3.72 -8.64 12.81
CA PHE A 187 2.96 -8.50 11.57
C PHE A 187 1.67 -7.70 11.76
N SER A 188 0.97 -7.89 12.89
CA SER A 188 -0.26 -7.13 13.16
C SER A 188 -0.02 -5.63 13.31
N PHE A 189 1.16 -5.21 13.81
CA PHE A 189 1.48 -3.80 14.03
C PHE A 189 2.18 -3.15 12.83
N HIS A 190 2.92 -3.91 12.04
CA HIS A 190 3.82 -3.35 11.02
C HIS A 190 3.60 -3.90 9.61
N GLY A 191 2.77 -4.94 9.45
CA GLY A 191 2.58 -5.62 8.17
C GLY A 191 3.77 -6.46 7.75
N TRP A 192 4.71 -6.65 8.67
CA TRP A 192 5.95 -7.38 8.43
C TRP A 192 6.41 -8.18 9.65
N CYS A 193 7.08 -9.30 9.39
CA CYS A 193 7.70 -10.17 10.37
C CYS A 193 9.02 -10.70 9.82
N GLU A 194 10.09 -10.68 10.64
CA GLU A 194 11.41 -11.22 10.31
C GLU A 194 11.39 -12.70 9.91
N LEU A 195 10.47 -13.48 10.48
CA LEU A 195 10.33 -14.91 10.20
C LEU A 195 9.56 -15.19 8.90
N GLY A 196 8.94 -14.17 8.28
CA GLY A 196 8.20 -14.31 7.02
C GLY A 196 7.20 -15.47 7.03
N ASP A 197 7.25 -16.31 5.99
CA ASP A 197 6.41 -17.50 5.84
C ASP A 197 6.74 -18.62 6.84
N SER A 198 7.93 -18.57 7.45
CA SER A 198 8.35 -19.51 8.50
C SER A 198 7.86 -19.09 9.89
N CYS A 199 7.10 -17.99 10.00
CA CYS A 199 6.56 -17.53 11.27
C CYS A 199 5.57 -18.57 11.84
N PRO A 200 5.74 -19.02 13.09
CA PRO A 200 4.81 -19.98 13.71
C PRO A 200 3.47 -19.33 14.11
N ARG A 201 3.34 -18.00 13.96
CA ARG A 201 2.14 -17.22 14.31
C ARG A 201 1.36 -16.83 13.05
N SER A 202 0.08 -16.55 13.21
CA SER A 202 -0.79 -16.20 12.09
C SER A 202 -0.48 -14.80 11.55
N HIS A 203 -0.34 -14.70 10.22
CA HIS A 203 -0.30 -13.46 9.44
C HIS A 203 -1.62 -13.21 8.70
N ASP A 204 -2.71 -13.90 9.08
CA ASP A 204 -4.03 -13.71 8.48
C ASP A 204 -4.56 -12.29 8.75
N LEU A 205 -4.53 -11.47 7.72
CA LEU A 205 -4.89 -10.07 7.81
C LEU A 205 -6.38 -9.86 8.07
N LEU A 206 -7.25 -10.67 7.45
CA LEU A 206 -8.70 -10.58 7.69
C LEU A 206 -9.01 -10.88 9.16
N ARG A 207 -8.33 -11.88 9.74
CA ARG A 207 -8.45 -12.18 11.16
C ARG A 207 -7.94 -11.04 12.03
N ILE A 208 -6.76 -10.50 11.75
CA ILE A 208 -6.16 -9.38 12.49
C ILE A 208 -7.11 -8.17 12.53
N VAL A 209 -7.67 -7.81 11.37
CA VAL A 209 -8.60 -6.69 11.24
C VAL A 209 -9.90 -6.97 12.00
N LYS A 210 -10.50 -8.16 11.83
CA LYS A 210 -11.72 -8.55 12.56
C LYS A 210 -11.49 -8.49 14.08
N GLU A 211 -10.43 -9.11 14.59
CA GLU A 211 -10.14 -9.08 16.03
C GLU A 211 -10.01 -7.65 16.57
N ARG A 212 -9.41 -6.72 15.83
CA ARG A 212 -9.30 -5.31 16.24
C ARG A 212 -10.61 -4.54 16.15
N LEU A 213 -11.38 -4.70 15.06
CA LEU A 213 -12.69 -4.06 14.91
C LEU A 213 -13.67 -4.54 16.00
N PHE A 214 -13.66 -5.83 16.33
CA PHE A 214 -14.62 -6.43 17.26
C PHE A 214 -14.14 -6.51 18.71
N LYS A 215 -12.90 -6.10 19.02
CA LYS A 215 -12.35 -6.04 20.39
C LYS A 215 -13.20 -5.20 21.34
N ASN A 216 -13.88 -4.18 20.81
CA ASN A 216 -14.71 -3.26 21.60
C ASN A 216 -16.22 -3.39 21.34
N ILE A 217 -16.67 -4.39 20.57
CA ILE A 217 -18.09 -4.57 20.22
C ILE A 217 -18.70 -5.71 21.07
N PRO A 218 -19.75 -5.43 21.88
CA PRO A 218 -20.45 -6.44 22.66
C PRO A 218 -20.93 -7.60 21.80
N ALA A 219 -20.81 -8.84 22.32
CA ALA A 219 -21.05 -10.08 21.58
C ALA A 219 -22.41 -10.13 20.83
N GLY A 220 -23.45 -9.45 21.34
CA GLY A 220 -24.79 -9.41 20.75
C GLY A 220 -24.94 -8.62 19.45
N ARG A 221 -23.98 -7.76 19.07
CA ARG A 221 -23.98 -7.02 17.79
C ARG A 221 -23.09 -7.62 16.71
N ARG A 222 -22.41 -8.75 16.99
CA ARG A 222 -21.52 -9.44 16.04
C ARG A 222 -22.28 -10.25 14.98
N LYS A 223 -23.29 -9.67 14.34
CA LYS A 223 -23.95 -10.31 13.18
C LYS A 223 -23.08 -10.13 11.93
N LEU A 224 -21.93 -10.81 11.87
CA LEU A 224 -21.25 -11.07 10.61
C LEU A 224 -21.99 -12.22 9.90
N LYS A 225 -23.12 -11.92 9.27
CA LYS A 225 -23.69 -12.86 8.32
C LYS A 225 -22.99 -12.63 6.97
N ASN A 226 -22.06 -13.53 6.64
CA ASN A 226 -21.61 -13.83 5.27
C ASN A 226 -20.46 -13.03 4.66
N LEU A 227 -19.37 -12.80 5.41
CA LEU A 227 -18.14 -12.24 4.83
C LEU A 227 -17.12 -13.28 4.34
N ASN A 228 -17.49 -14.56 4.33
CA ASN A 228 -16.69 -15.63 3.73
C ASN A 228 -17.03 -15.88 2.23
N ARG A 229 -17.93 -15.07 1.64
CA ARG A 229 -18.48 -15.28 0.29
C ARG A 229 -17.76 -14.58 -0.86
N HIS A 230 -16.69 -13.83 -0.59
CA HIS A 230 -15.81 -13.29 -1.63
C HIS A 230 -14.39 -13.80 -1.37
#